data_AF-A0A0A1T6J6-F1
#
_entry.id   AF-A0A0A1T6J6-F1
#
_cell.length_a   1.000
_cell.length_b   1.000
_cell.length_c   1.000
_cell.angle_alpha   90.00
_cell.angle_beta   90.00
_cell.angle_gamma   90.00
#
_symmetry.space_group_name_H-M   'P 1'
#
loop_
_entity.id
_entity.type
_entity.pdbx_description
1 polymer ?
#
loop_
_entity_poly.entity_id
_entity_poly.type
_entity_poly.pdbx_seq_one_letter_code
_entity_poly.pdbx_strand_id
1 'polypeptide(L)'
;MVHKSQVPRSCDRCHASKERCSRPSAASKCERCARLNFTCTLERNTKRPGRPLMSATTRRCRTSTHTPTPSPTLLATVEDISKSKAFDISASAAKLIACIGDNRVMGRYVIGPSFYETHRQYLVSTLCAAPQRLADSYLAAAACQYDDHYQPGGVSKDTNSTKQEYIFASSAVAALRTFTVRNVDDMRDCLVLGGHIVTFALRLQVADSRSICQRTLDLIKPIYEDDVIMQSADPAVTGFLTSLVLTDVAESLLCCQPPALRYRKSLTNAPADRYVGISTGLLGLLYDLAVLSYEMSLDRSNARASHAHQTAMLKLESLVSIWEPEMPQGFMSQYTPMEISHMICQAEVLRTSALLILHHLRHPFRRQDPVAEAMSSQILNLLTTTKSATHSVPRCIDLALAIACLQYAGQPRAADKMAQLSPISGYSDIFLERSTAMLAAFNQAWGPSSEIYWYDLGRIFPLPQ
;
A
#
# COMPACT_ATOMS: atom_id res chain seq x y z
N MET A 1 18.09 -50.39 -22.66
CA MET A 1 17.81 -50.75 -21.25
C MET A 1 16.68 -49.87 -20.74
N VAL A 2 15.56 -50.45 -20.30
CA VAL A 2 14.40 -49.70 -19.75
C VAL A 2 14.72 -49.29 -18.32
N HIS A 3 14.66 -48.00 -18.00
CA HIS A 3 14.95 -47.51 -16.64
C HIS A 3 13.81 -47.91 -15.68
N LYS A 4 14.10 -48.25 -14.41
CA LYS A 4 13.09 -48.68 -13.41
C LYS A 4 11.91 -47.70 -13.25
N SER A 5 12.08 -46.42 -13.60
CA SER A 5 11.02 -45.41 -13.58
C SER A 5 10.04 -45.48 -14.77
N GLN A 6 10.36 -46.24 -15.82
CA GLN A 6 9.54 -46.37 -17.02
C GLN A 6 8.55 -47.54 -16.95
N VAL A 7 8.70 -48.42 -15.95
CA VAL A 7 7.77 -49.53 -15.70
C VAL A 7 6.54 -49.02 -14.93
N PRO A 8 5.30 -49.28 -15.39
CA PRO A 8 4.10 -48.87 -14.67
C PRO A 8 4.06 -49.46 -13.25
N ARG A 9 3.97 -48.59 -12.23
CA ARG A 9 3.90 -49.01 -10.82
C ARG A 9 2.54 -49.57 -10.38
N SER A 10 1.48 -49.33 -11.18
CA SER A 10 0.11 -49.78 -10.90
C SER A 10 -0.45 -50.59 -12.07
N CYS A 11 -1.44 -51.46 -11.84
CA CYS A 11 -2.18 -52.08 -12.93
C CYS A 11 -3.11 -51.08 -13.62
N ASP A 12 -3.53 -51.39 -14.84
CA ASP A 12 -4.28 -50.46 -15.69
C ASP A 12 -5.62 -50.05 -15.05
N ARG A 13 -6.29 -51.01 -14.40
CA ARG A 13 -7.57 -50.79 -13.72
C ARG A 13 -7.47 -49.96 -12.44
N CYS A 14 -6.46 -50.22 -11.61
CA CYS A 14 -6.23 -49.40 -10.41
C CYS A 14 -5.81 -47.97 -10.80
N HIS A 15 -5.06 -47.81 -11.89
CA HIS A 15 -4.76 -46.50 -12.43
C HIS A 15 -6.01 -45.75 -12.94
N ALA A 16 -6.86 -46.42 -13.73
CA ALA A 16 -8.09 -45.81 -14.25
C ALA A 16 -9.05 -45.36 -13.14
N SER A 17 -9.14 -46.14 -12.06
CA SER A 17 -9.97 -45.81 -10.90
C SER A 17 -9.29 -44.89 -9.87
N LYS A 18 -8.03 -44.47 -10.09
CA LYS A 18 -7.21 -43.66 -9.17
C LYS A 18 -7.07 -44.25 -7.76
N GLU A 19 -6.92 -45.56 -7.68
CA GLU A 19 -6.96 -46.32 -6.42
C GLU A 19 -5.64 -47.01 -6.12
N ARG A 20 -5.38 -47.28 -4.84
CA ARG A 20 -4.11 -47.84 -4.39
C ARG A 20 -3.90 -49.25 -4.96
N CYS A 21 -2.76 -49.46 -5.63
CA CYS A 21 -2.35 -50.73 -6.20
C CYS A 21 -1.14 -51.28 -5.43
N SER A 22 -1.35 -52.31 -4.62
CA SER A 22 -0.31 -53.10 -3.94
C SER A 22 -0.12 -54.43 -4.65
N ARG A 23 1.12 -54.77 -5.00
CA ARG A 23 1.46 -56.08 -5.56
C ARG A 23 2.55 -56.72 -4.70
N PRO A 24 2.28 -57.86 -4.03
CA PRO A 24 3.32 -58.61 -3.35
C PRO A 24 4.31 -59.18 -4.38
N SER A 25 5.58 -59.20 -4.02
CA SER A 25 6.67 -59.70 -4.86
C SER A 25 6.36 -61.14 -5.31
N ALA A 26 6.33 -61.36 -6.64
CA ALA A 26 6.02 -62.60 -7.36
C ALA A 26 4.53 -62.92 -7.68
N ALA A 27 3.55 -62.06 -7.34
CA ALA A 27 2.16 -62.28 -7.75
C ALA A 27 1.82 -61.76 -9.16
N SER A 28 1.06 -62.54 -9.94
CA SER A 28 0.58 -62.15 -11.28
C SER A 28 -0.57 -61.12 -11.25
N LYS A 29 -1.32 -61.03 -10.14
CA LYS A 29 -2.39 -60.05 -9.90
C LYS A 29 -2.04 -59.14 -8.71
N CYS A 30 -2.53 -57.89 -8.71
CA CYS A 30 -2.48 -57.05 -7.51
C CYS A 30 -3.56 -57.46 -6.49
N GLU A 31 -3.37 -57.14 -5.21
CA GLU A 31 -4.27 -57.58 -4.12
C GLU A 31 -5.73 -57.20 -4.37
N ARG A 32 -5.95 -55.97 -4.85
CA ARG A 32 -7.30 -55.47 -5.13
C ARG A 32 -7.97 -56.23 -6.28
N CYS A 33 -7.25 -56.47 -7.37
CA CYS A 33 -7.79 -57.24 -8.50
C CYS A 33 -8.00 -58.71 -8.14
N ALA A 34 -7.15 -59.29 -7.27
CA ALA A 34 -7.34 -60.64 -6.76
C ALA A 34 -8.60 -60.74 -5.89
N ARG A 35 -8.78 -59.83 -4.93
CA ARG A 35 -9.94 -59.81 -4.02
C ARG A 35 -11.27 -59.60 -4.76
N LEU A 36 -11.28 -58.74 -5.77
CA LEU A 36 -12.49 -58.39 -6.53
C LEU A 36 -12.68 -59.26 -7.78
N ASN A 37 -11.85 -60.29 -7.95
CA ASN A 37 -11.85 -61.21 -9.09
C ASN A 37 -11.80 -60.52 -10.46
N PHE A 38 -11.06 -59.42 -10.57
CA PHE A 38 -10.87 -58.67 -11.81
C PHE A 38 -9.61 -59.07 -12.55
N THR A 39 -9.65 -58.99 -13.87
CA THR A 39 -8.47 -59.12 -14.74
C THR A 39 -7.48 -57.99 -14.46
N CYS A 40 -6.21 -58.36 -14.22
CA CYS A 40 -5.14 -57.44 -13.87
C CYS A 40 -4.11 -57.38 -15.01
N THR A 41 -4.14 -56.34 -15.82
CA THR A 41 -3.20 -56.10 -16.93
C THR A 41 -2.20 -54.97 -16.61
N LEU A 42 -1.06 -54.99 -17.31
CA LEU A 42 0.00 -53.98 -17.27
C LEU A 42 0.40 -53.56 -18.69
N GLU A 43 -0.57 -53.43 -19.58
CA GLU A 43 -0.34 -53.23 -21.02
C GLU A 43 -0.17 -51.75 -21.37
N ARG A 44 -0.18 -50.85 -20.38
CA ARG A 44 0.03 -49.42 -20.60
C ARG A 44 1.40 -49.14 -21.23
N ASN A 45 1.37 -48.40 -22.33
CA ASN A 45 2.54 -47.88 -23.02
C ASN A 45 3.52 -47.22 -22.03
N THR A 46 4.79 -47.61 -22.13
CA THR A 46 5.88 -47.04 -21.32
C THR A 46 5.98 -45.54 -21.56
N LYS A 47 6.13 -44.77 -20.47
CA LYS A 47 6.28 -43.31 -20.58
C LYS A 47 7.54 -42.99 -21.41
N ARG A 48 7.39 -42.10 -22.40
CA ARG A 48 8.53 -41.56 -23.17
C ARG A 48 9.56 -40.98 -22.19
N PRO A 49 10.87 -41.21 -22.40
CA PRO A 49 11.91 -40.63 -21.57
C PRO A 49 11.74 -39.10 -21.51
N GLY A 50 11.68 -38.54 -20.30
CA GLY A 50 11.73 -37.09 -20.13
C GLY A 50 13.05 -36.53 -20.65
N ARG A 51 13.02 -35.28 -21.14
CA ARG A 51 14.18 -34.56 -21.67
C ARG A 51 15.30 -34.50 -20.62
N PRO A 52 16.58 -34.75 -20.98
CA PRO A 52 17.69 -34.59 -20.05
C PRO A 52 17.78 -33.14 -19.53
N LEU A 53 18.13 -32.98 -18.26
CA LEU A 53 18.40 -31.69 -17.65
C LEU A 53 19.67 -31.11 -18.29
N MET A 54 19.56 -30.08 -19.13
CA MET A 54 20.74 -29.35 -19.61
C MET A 54 21.21 -28.37 -18.53
N SER A 55 22.48 -28.53 -18.18
CA SER A 55 23.29 -27.62 -17.38
C SER A 55 23.14 -26.18 -17.85
N ALA A 56 23.03 -25.27 -16.88
CA ALA A 56 22.92 -23.83 -17.08
C ALA A 56 24.05 -23.30 -17.97
N THR A 57 23.69 -22.55 -19.02
CA THR A 57 24.28 -21.24 -19.39
C THR A 57 23.41 -20.63 -20.51
N THR A 58 23.14 -19.33 -20.42
CA THR A 58 22.66 -18.41 -21.48
C THR A 58 21.15 -18.24 -21.74
N ARG A 59 20.66 -17.03 -21.41
CA ARG A 59 19.66 -16.17 -22.10
C ARG A 59 18.29 -16.76 -22.50
N ARG A 60 17.20 -16.18 -21.97
CA ARG A 60 16.35 -15.18 -22.65
C ARG A 60 15.01 -15.00 -21.92
N CYS A 61 14.62 -13.75 -21.80
CA CYS A 61 13.30 -13.30 -21.36
C CYS A 61 12.20 -13.93 -22.21
N ARG A 62 11.24 -14.58 -21.55
CA ARG A 62 9.93 -14.94 -22.12
C ARG A 62 8.88 -14.57 -21.09
N THR A 63 8.07 -13.58 -21.45
CA THR A 63 6.82 -13.20 -20.81
C THR A 63 5.91 -14.42 -20.70
N SER A 64 5.59 -14.81 -19.47
CA SER A 64 4.56 -15.80 -19.17
C SER A 64 3.65 -15.22 -18.10
N THR A 65 2.40 -14.99 -18.49
CA THR A 65 1.24 -14.75 -17.64
C THR A 65 1.00 -15.98 -16.76
N HIS A 66 1.66 -16.04 -15.60
CA HIS A 66 1.32 -16.97 -14.53
C HIS A 66 0.64 -16.20 -13.40
N THR A 67 -0.65 -16.44 -13.23
CA THR A 67 -1.36 -16.25 -11.96
C THR A 67 -0.65 -17.08 -10.88
N PRO A 68 -0.04 -16.47 -9.85
CA PRO A 68 0.57 -17.22 -8.77
C PRO A 68 -0.54 -17.74 -7.86
N THR A 69 -0.65 -19.06 -7.75
CA THR A 69 -1.45 -19.72 -6.72
C THR A 69 -0.80 -19.46 -5.36
N PRO A 70 -1.54 -19.08 -4.30
CA PRO A 70 -0.95 -18.83 -2.98
C PRO A 70 -0.23 -20.08 -2.45
N SER A 71 0.92 -19.86 -1.81
CA SER A 71 1.74 -20.95 -1.25
C SER A 71 0.96 -21.76 -0.20
N PRO A 72 1.08 -23.10 -0.20
CA PRO A 72 0.28 -23.99 0.66
C PRO A 72 0.48 -23.77 2.16
N THR A 73 1.60 -23.17 2.58
CA THR A 73 1.92 -22.87 3.97
C THR A 73 1.06 -21.75 4.55
N LEU A 74 0.73 -20.71 3.76
CA LEU A 74 -0.08 -19.56 4.18
C LEU A 74 -1.56 -19.93 4.34
N LEU A 75 -2.08 -20.75 3.43
CA LEU A 75 -3.45 -21.28 3.54
C LEU A 75 -3.64 -22.12 4.80
N ALA A 76 -2.63 -22.91 5.17
CA ALA A 76 -2.65 -23.69 6.42
C ALA A 76 -2.67 -22.79 7.67
N THR A 77 -1.86 -21.72 7.72
CA THR A 77 -1.82 -20.80 8.87
C THR A 77 -3.14 -20.04 9.04
N VAL A 78 -3.80 -19.63 7.96
CA VAL A 78 -5.07 -18.89 8.04
C VAL A 78 -6.27 -19.85 8.28
N GLU A 79 -6.20 -21.10 7.80
CA GLU A 79 -7.14 -22.15 8.22
C GLU A 79 -7.03 -22.45 9.73
N ASP A 80 -5.82 -22.39 10.30
CA ASP A 80 -5.63 -22.57 11.75
C ASP A 80 -6.17 -21.37 12.56
N ILE A 81 -6.09 -20.13 12.02
CA ILE A 81 -6.79 -18.96 12.58
C ILE A 81 -8.30 -19.19 12.60
N SER A 82 -8.86 -19.78 11.54
CA SER A 82 -10.30 -20.07 11.42
C SER A 82 -10.76 -21.19 12.36
N LYS A 83 -9.84 -22.06 12.82
CA LYS A 83 -10.10 -23.14 13.78
C LYS A 83 -9.83 -22.72 15.23
N SER A 84 -9.19 -21.58 15.47
CA SER A 84 -9.00 -21.01 16.80
C SER A 84 -10.34 -20.56 17.36
N LYS A 85 -10.67 -20.99 18.60
CA LYS A 85 -11.87 -20.55 19.35
C LYS A 85 -11.93 -19.02 19.60
N ALA A 86 -10.92 -18.26 19.17
CA ALA A 86 -10.88 -16.80 19.27
C ALA A 86 -11.64 -16.06 18.16
N PHE A 87 -12.01 -16.73 17.06
CA PHE A 87 -12.77 -16.14 15.96
C PHE A 87 -14.09 -16.88 15.74
N ASP A 88 -15.15 -16.42 16.39
CA ASP A 88 -16.50 -16.92 16.16
C ASP A 88 -17.20 -16.13 15.05
N ILE A 89 -16.65 -16.13 13.82
CA ILE A 89 -17.29 -15.45 12.68
C ILE A 89 -17.08 -16.25 11.38
N SER A 90 -18.03 -17.13 11.08
CA SER A 90 -18.17 -17.73 9.74
C SER A 90 -18.60 -16.67 8.70
N ALA A 91 -18.21 -16.87 7.43
CA ALA A 91 -18.27 -15.93 6.29
C ALA A 91 -17.28 -14.74 6.31
N SER A 92 -17.17 -13.97 7.39
CA SER A 92 -16.24 -12.81 7.43
C SER A 92 -14.77 -13.23 7.46
N ALA A 93 -14.45 -14.33 8.16
CA ALA A 93 -13.13 -14.93 8.11
C ALA A 93 -12.74 -15.33 6.68
N ALA A 94 -13.64 -15.96 5.91
CA ALA A 94 -13.38 -16.36 4.53
C ALA A 94 -13.10 -15.16 3.60
N LYS A 95 -13.84 -14.05 3.75
CA LYS A 95 -13.56 -12.79 3.04
C LYS A 95 -12.16 -12.25 3.37
N LEU A 96 -11.77 -12.33 4.64
CA LEU A 96 -10.43 -11.93 5.08
C LEU A 96 -9.33 -12.81 4.48
N ILE A 97 -9.49 -14.13 4.46
CA ILE A 97 -8.53 -15.06 3.81
C ILE A 97 -8.38 -14.70 2.33
N ALA A 98 -9.52 -14.53 1.64
CA ALA A 98 -9.53 -14.16 0.23
C ALA A 98 -8.78 -12.83 0.02
N CYS A 99 -9.03 -11.83 0.88
CA CYS A 99 -8.41 -10.51 0.82
C CYS A 99 -6.89 -10.59 0.94
N ILE A 100 -6.40 -11.30 1.96
CA ILE A 100 -4.97 -11.46 2.23
C ILE A 100 -4.30 -12.29 1.12
N GLY A 101 -5.03 -13.24 0.52
CA GLY A 101 -4.55 -14.07 -0.58
C GLY A 101 -4.47 -13.34 -1.93
N ASP A 102 -5.27 -12.28 -2.15
CA ASP A 102 -5.41 -11.66 -3.46
C ASP A 102 -4.30 -10.63 -3.77
N ASN A 103 -3.48 -10.94 -4.78
CA ASN A 103 -2.43 -10.04 -5.27
C ASN A 103 -2.99 -8.73 -5.85
N ARG A 104 -4.24 -8.71 -6.33
CA ARG A 104 -4.88 -7.48 -6.82
C ARG A 104 -5.12 -6.50 -5.69
N VAL A 105 -5.57 -7.01 -4.54
CA VAL A 105 -5.74 -6.22 -3.32
C VAL A 105 -4.40 -5.72 -2.81
N MET A 106 -3.39 -6.61 -2.69
CA MET A 106 -2.04 -6.21 -2.27
C MET A 106 -1.47 -5.11 -3.17
N GLY A 107 -1.63 -5.26 -4.48
CA GLY A 107 -1.18 -4.29 -5.47
C GLY A 107 -1.83 -2.92 -5.38
N ARG A 108 -2.94 -2.73 -4.63
CA ARG A 108 -3.53 -1.41 -4.35
C ARG A 108 -2.72 -0.61 -3.32
N TYR A 109 -1.99 -1.30 -2.44
CA TYR A 109 -1.32 -0.69 -1.29
C TYR A 109 0.20 -0.63 -1.47
N VAL A 110 0.83 -1.75 -1.83
CA VAL A 110 2.29 -1.82 -1.97
C VAL A 110 2.74 -1.55 -3.41
N ILE A 111 4.01 -1.17 -3.58
CA ILE A 111 4.59 -0.75 -4.86
C ILE A 111 4.49 -1.85 -5.93
N GLY A 112 4.69 -3.11 -5.56
CA GLY A 112 4.62 -4.18 -6.55
C GLY A 112 4.87 -5.60 -6.02
N PRO A 113 4.96 -6.56 -6.94
CA PRO A 113 4.96 -8.00 -6.64
C PRO A 113 6.06 -8.48 -5.69
N SER A 114 7.23 -7.85 -5.72
CA SER A 114 8.37 -8.22 -4.84
C SER A 114 8.04 -7.99 -3.37
N PHE A 115 7.03 -7.18 -3.07
CA PHE A 115 6.56 -6.89 -1.71
C PHE A 115 5.35 -7.72 -1.27
N TYR A 116 4.68 -8.45 -2.19
CA TYR A 116 3.42 -9.12 -1.87
C TYR A 116 3.58 -10.19 -0.80
N GLU A 117 4.59 -11.04 -0.93
CA GLU A 117 4.76 -12.17 -0.02
C GLU A 117 5.20 -11.71 1.38
N THR A 118 6.17 -10.80 1.46
CA THR A 118 6.62 -10.25 2.75
C THR A 118 5.54 -9.42 3.42
N HIS A 119 4.70 -8.71 2.66
CA HIS A 119 3.54 -8.01 3.21
C HIS A 119 2.45 -8.96 3.70
N ARG A 120 2.14 -10.01 2.94
CA ARG A 120 1.20 -11.03 3.35
C ARG A 120 1.63 -11.74 4.63
N GLN A 121 2.90 -12.14 4.71
CA GLN A 121 3.46 -12.76 5.92
C GLN A 121 3.36 -11.83 7.12
N TYR A 122 3.67 -10.54 6.93
CA TYR A 122 3.49 -9.53 7.97
C TYR A 122 2.03 -9.42 8.43
N LEU A 123 1.07 -9.31 7.50
CA LEU A 123 -0.34 -9.21 7.83
C LEU A 123 -0.87 -10.43 8.58
N VAL A 124 -0.44 -11.64 8.17
CA VAL A 124 -0.84 -12.89 8.84
C VAL A 124 -0.20 -12.99 10.22
N SER A 125 1.09 -12.67 10.36
CA SER A 125 1.79 -12.80 11.64
C SER A 125 1.22 -11.86 12.69
N THR A 126 0.88 -10.62 12.34
CA THR A 126 0.30 -9.65 13.27
C THR A 126 -1.12 -10.03 13.67
N LEU A 127 -1.94 -10.54 12.73
CA LEU A 127 -3.27 -11.03 13.04
C LEU A 127 -3.22 -12.25 14.00
N CYS A 128 -2.29 -13.17 13.78
CA CYS A 128 -2.07 -14.33 14.65
C CYS A 128 -1.58 -13.90 16.05
N ALA A 129 -0.73 -12.88 16.13
CA ALA A 129 -0.15 -12.43 17.39
C ALA A 129 -1.16 -11.70 18.29
N ALA A 130 -2.07 -10.90 17.72
CA ALA A 130 -3.01 -10.07 18.47
C ALA A 130 -4.45 -10.11 17.92
N PRO A 131 -5.07 -11.30 17.80
CA PRO A 131 -6.36 -11.47 17.13
C PRO A 131 -7.47 -10.66 17.79
N GLN A 132 -7.54 -10.64 19.13
CA GLN A 132 -8.57 -9.92 19.88
C GLN A 132 -8.50 -8.40 19.70
N ARG A 133 -7.32 -7.85 19.39
CA ARG A 133 -7.12 -6.41 19.22
C ARG A 133 -7.34 -5.97 17.77
N LEU A 134 -7.06 -6.85 16.82
CA LEU A 134 -6.94 -6.51 15.41
C LEU A 134 -8.07 -7.08 14.54
N ALA A 135 -8.82 -8.07 15.01
CA ALA A 135 -9.88 -8.75 14.24
C ALA A 135 -10.78 -7.77 13.48
N ASP A 136 -11.40 -6.82 14.20
CA ASP A 136 -12.35 -5.89 13.62
C ASP A 136 -11.71 -4.96 12.58
N SER A 137 -10.47 -4.53 12.78
CA SER A 137 -9.80 -3.66 11.80
C SER A 137 -9.46 -4.42 10.51
N TYR A 138 -9.02 -5.67 10.63
CA TYR A 138 -8.80 -6.54 9.47
C TYR A 138 -10.09 -6.84 8.73
N LEU A 139 -11.17 -7.13 9.45
CA LEU A 139 -12.48 -7.41 8.87
C LEU A 139 -13.04 -6.19 8.15
N ALA A 140 -12.94 -4.99 8.75
CA ALA A 140 -13.35 -3.74 8.11
C ALA A 140 -12.57 -3.50 6.81
N ALA A 141 -11.23 -3.59 6.88
CA ALA A 141 -10.37 -3.36 5.73
C ALA A 141 -10.55 -4.42 4.63
N ALA A 142 -10.81 -5.68 4.97
CA ALA A 142 -11.05 -6.74 3.99
C ALA A 142 -12.42 -6.60 3.33
N ALA A 143 -13.44 -6.28 4.11
CA ALA A 143 -14.80 -6.18 3.60
C ALA A 143 -14.97 -4.98 2.65
N CYS A 144 -14.23 -3.88 2.85
CA CYS A 144 -14.27 -2.77 1.89
C CYS A 144 -13.60 -3.11 0.55
N GLN A 145 -12.71 -4.12 0.43
CA GLN A 145 -11.98 -4.39 -0.83
C GLN A 145 -12.83 -4.95 -1.96
N TYR A 146 -13.93 -5.64 -1.61
CA TYR A 146 -14.70 -6.47 -2.54
C TYR A 146 -15.96 -5.79 -3.09
N ASP A 147 -16.18 -4.51 -2.78
CA ASP A 147 -17.25 -3.72 -3.38
C ASP A 147 -16.78 -3.14 -4.73
N ASP A 148 -16.60 -3.99 -5.75
CA ASP A 148 -16.35 -3.51 -7.12
C ASP A 148 -17.69 -3.35 -7.86
N HIS A 149 -17.92 -2.11 -8.27
CA HIS A 149 -18.89 -1.66 -9.27
C HIS A 149 -18.66 -2.28 -10.68
N TYR A 150 -18.53 -3.60 -10.79
CA TYR A 150 -18.48 -4.26 -12.09
C TYR A 150 -19.17 -5.63 -12.08
N GLN A 151 -20.49 -5.61 -11.95
CA GLN A 151 -21.34 -6.54 -12.69
C GLN A 151 -22.22 -5.73 -13.66
N PRO A 152 -22.03 -5.86 -14.98
CA PRO A 152 -23.01 -5.34 -15.93
C PRO A 152 -24.28 -6.18 -15.81
N GLY A 153 -25.27 -5.64 -15.09
CA GLY A 153 -26.51 -6.33 -14.72
C GLY A 153 -26.75 -6.19 -13.22
N GLY A 154 -27.38 -5.08 -12.84
CA GLY A 154 -27.51 -4.66 -11.45
C GLY A 154 -28.15 -5.71 -10.53
N VAL A 155 -27.43 -6.02 -9.45
CA VAL A 155 -28.04 -6.46 -8.20
C VAL A 155 -27.75 -5.35 -7.19
N SER A 156 -28.82 -4.76 -6.66
CA SER A 156 -28.76 -3.72 -5.63
C SER A 156 -27.88 -4.14 -4.46
N LYS A 157 -27.05 -3.22 -3.95
CA LYS A 157 -26.25 -3.38 -2.72
C LYS A 157 -27.09 -4.07 -1.64
N ASP A 158 -26.61 -5.21 -1.16
CA ASP A 158 -27.20 -5.87 0.00
C ASP A 158 -26.89 -4.98 1.22
N THR A 159 -27.87 -4.18 1.63
CA THR A 159 -27.73 -3.11 2.65
C THR A 159 -27.22 -3.64 4.00
N ASN A 160 -27.29 -4.95 4.21
CA ASN A 160 -26.77 -5.63 5.39
C ASN A 160 -25.24 -5.84 5.37
N SER A 161 -24.60 -6.01 4.20
CA SER A 161 -23.13 -6.14 4.12
C SER A 161 -22.44 -4.83 4.50
N THR A 162 -22.92 -3.72 3.95
CA THR A 162 -22.39 -2.39 4.25
C THR A 162 -22.58 -2.02 5.72
N LYS A 163 -23.69 -2.37 6.35
CA LYS A 163 -23.87 -2.14 7.80
C LYS A 163 -22.82 -2.87 8.64
N GLN A 164 -22.51 -4.11 8.30
CA GLN A 164 -21.55 -4.92 9.04
C GLN A 164 -20.11 -4.36 8.93
N GLU A 165 -19.73 -3.86 7.76
CA GLU A 165 -18.44 -3.19 7.52
C GLU A 165 -18.22 -1.98 8.45
N TYR A 166 -19.24 -1.12 8.57
CA TYR A 166 -19.18 0.05 9.44
C TYR A 166 -19.19 -0.32 10.93
N ILE A 167 -19.83 -1.43 11.32
CA ILE A 167 -19.76 -1.93 12.70
C ILE A 167 -18.33 -2.31 13.07
N PHE A 168 -17.65 -3.09 12.21
CA PHE A 168 -16.26 -3.45 12.43
C PHE A 168 -15.34 -2.23 12.46
N ALA A 169 -15.52 -1.29 11.55
CA ALA A 169 -14.73 -0.06 11.53
C ALA A 169 -14.94 0.79 12.78
N SER A 170 -16.20 0.95 13.23
CA SER A 170 -16.53 1.69 14.44
C SER A 170 -15.92 1.04 15.69
N SER A 171 -15.98 -0.30 15.78
CA SER A 171 -15.33 -1.06 16.85
C SER A 171 -13.82 -0.86 16.86
N ALA A 172 -13.17 -0.92 15.68
CA ALA A 172 -11.73 -0.68 15.54
C ALA A 172 -11.34 0.76 15.94
N VAL A 173 -12.14 1.77 15.56
CA VAL A 173 -11.94 3.16 15.98
C VAL A 173 -12.09 3.31 17.49
N ALA A 174 -13.09 2.65 18.10
CA ALA A 174 -13.26 2.64 19.55
C ALA A 174 -12.05 2.00 20.26
N ALA A 175 -11.53 0.90 19.72
CA ALA A 175 -10.32 0.25 20.21
C ALA A 175 -9.09 1.17 20.11
N LEU A 176 -8.92 1.89 18.99
CA LEU A 176 -7.82 2.85 18.82
C LEU A 176 -7.89 4.01 19.84
N ARG A 177 -9.10 4.47 20.16
CA ARG A 177 -9.30 5.56 21.14
C ARG A 177 -8.83 5.18 22.54
N THR A 178 -9.06 3.93 22.95
CA THR A 178 -8.69 3.42 24.28
C THR A 178 -7.35 2.67 24.31
N PHE A 179 -6.68 2.52 23.16
CA PHE A 179 -5.41 1.82 23.04
C PHE A 179 -4.32 2.48 23.88
N THR A 180 -3.46 1.67 24.49
CA THR A 180 -2.29 2.12 25.24
C THR A 180 -1.06 1.39 24.74
N VAL A 181 -0.04 2.13 24.33
CA VAL A 181 1.22 1.57 23.83
C VAL A 181 2.25 1.55 24.97
N ARG A 182 2.75 0.36 25.34
CA ARG A 182 3.71 0.21 26.46
C ARG A 182 5.04 -0.37 26.03
N ASN A 183 5.09 -1.00 24.86
CA ASN A 183 6.25 -1.71 24.34
C ASN A 183 6.17 -1.79 22.80
N VAL A 184 7.17 -2.42 22.19
CA VAL A 184 7.31 -2.55 20.74
C VAL A 184 6.18 -3.38 20.11
N ASP A 185 5.70 -4.43 20.78
CA ASP A 185 4.59 -5.25 20.27
C ASP A 185 3.28 -4.46 20.27
N ASP A 186 2.98 -3.73 21.34
CA ASP A 186 1.82 -2.84 21.40
C ASP A 186 1.91 -1.73 20.34
N MET A 187 3.12 -1.22 20.07
CA MET A 187 3.36 -0.25 18.99
C MET A 187 3.04 -0.84 17.63
N ARG A 188 3.54 -2.05 17.33
CA ARG A 188 3.23 -2.78 16.09
C ARG A 188 1.73 -2.98 15.94
N ASP A 189 1.06 -3.46 16.98
CA ASP A 189 -0.38 -3.68 16.96
C ASP A 189 -1.15 -2.36 16.73
N CYS A 190 -0.73 -1.27 17.39
CA CYS A 190 -1.32 0.06 17.20
C CYS A 190 -1.14 0.57 15.76
N LEU A 191 0.04 0.39 15.16
CA LEU A 191 0.32 0.73 13.76
C LEU A 191 -0.57 -0.07 12.80
N VAL A 192 -0.73 -1.37 13.05
CA VAL A 192 -1.58 -2.24 12.24
C VAL A 192 -3.05 -1.83 12.37
N LEU A 193 -3.54 -1.57 13.59
CA LEU A 193 -4.88 -1.09 13.85
C LEU A 193 -5.16 0.22 13.09
N GLY A 194 -4.30 1.22 13.27
CA GLY A 194 -4.43 2.51 12.59
C GLY A 194 -4.34 2.40 11.07
N GLY A 195 -3.39 1.61 10.54
CA GLY A 195 -3.22 1.41 9.09
C GLY A 195 -4.47 0.83 8.41
N HIS A 196 -5.12 -0.15 9.04
CA HIS A 196 -6.36 -0.72 8.53
C HIS A 196 -7.55 0.25 8.61
N ILE A 197 -7.67 0.99 9.71
CA ILE A 197 -8.74 2.00 9.87
C ILE A 197 -8.56 3.12 8.82
N VAL A 198 -7.34 3.60 8.60
CA VAL A 198 -7.05 4.61 7.56
C VAL A 198 -7.35 4.06 6.17
N THR A 199 -6.97 2.81 5.88
CA THR A 199 -7.29 2.16 4.60
C THR A 199 -8.80 2.13 4.35
N PHE A 200 -9.58 1.81 5.39
CA PHE A 200 -11.03 1.82 5.32
C PHE A 200 -11.59 3.24 5.16
N ALA A 201 -11.07 4.21 5.93
CA ALA A 201 -11.48 5.61 5.88
C ALA A 201 -11.19 6.27 4.53
N LEU A 202 -10.03 6.00 3.92
CA LEU A 202 -9.69 6.50 2.58
C LEU A 202 -10.65 5.96 1.51
N ARG A 203 -11.24 4.78 1.72
CA ARG A 203 -12.17 4.19 0.76
C ARG A 203 -13.62 4.67 0.96
N LEU A 204 -14.12 4.69 2.18
CA LEU A 204 -15.54 4.86 2.51
C LEU A 204 -15.86 6.13 3.33
N GLN A 205 -14.86 6.98 3.60
CA GLN A 205 -14.96 8.24 4.35
C GLN A 205 -15.72 8.11 5.67
N VAL A 206 -15.34 7.12 6.48
CA VAL A 206 -16.01 6.84 7.76
C VAL A 206 -15.47 7.71 8.90
N ALA A 207 -14.29 8.31 8.71
CA ALA A 207 -13.68 9.27 9.61
C ALA A 207 -12.59 10.07 8.88
N ASP A 208 -12.16 11.18 9.48
CA ASP A 208 -10.99 11.93 9.02
C ASP A 208 -9.72 11.06 9.10
N SER A 209 -9.16 10.73 7.94
CA SER A 209 -7.92 9.95 7.80
C SER A 209 -6.76 10.59 8.55
N ARG A 210 -6.71 11.93 8.61
CA ARG A 210 -5.69 12.65 9.37
C ARG A 210 -5.84 12.40 10.87
N SER A 211 -7.04 12.59 11.43
CA SER A 211 -7.30 12.35 12.84
C SER A 211 -6.94 10.93 13.29
N ILE A 212 -7.20 9.92 12.44
CA ILE A 212 -6.80 8.53 12.71
C ILE A 212 -5.27 8.39 12.70
N CYS A 213 -4.59 8.94 11.67
CA CYS A 213 -3.13 8.92 11.61
C CYS A 213 -2.52 9.60 12.84
N GLN A 214 -2.93 10.83 13.16
CA GLN A 214 -2.43 11.58 14.31
C GLN A 214 -2.61 10.81 15.61
N ARG A 215 -3.83 10.30 15.88
CA ARG A 215 -4.07 9.50 17.08
C ARG A 215 -3.14 8.30 17.16
N THR A 216 -2.96 7.59 16.04
CA THR A 216 -2.10 6.40 15.98
C THR A 216 -0.63 6.78 16.22
N LEU A 217 -0.15 7.83 15.55
CA LEU A 217 1.23 8.29 15.61
C LEU A 217 1.58 8.87 16.98
N ASP A 218 0.67 9.62 17.62
CA ASP A 218 0.85 10.16 18.97
C ASP A 218 0.93 9.04 20.02
N LEU A 219 0.12 7.98 19.87
CA LEU A 219 0.15 6.84 20.78
C LEU A 219 1.49 6.09 20.73
N ILE A 220 2.07 5.93 19.55
CA ILE A 220 3.34 5.20 19.40
C ILE A 220 4.57 6.06 19.69
N LYS A 221 4.44 7.39 19.63
CA LYS A 221 5.53 8.35 19.73
C LYS A 221 6.49 8.09 20.91
N PRO A 222 6.01 7.83 22.15
CA PRO A 222 6.93 7.59 23.27
C PRO A 222 7.87 6.39 23.08
N ILE A 223 7.40 5.33 22.42
CA ILE A 223 8.20 4.12 22.15
C ILE A 223 9.07 4.32 20.91
N TYR A 224 8.52 4.94 19.86
CA TYR A 224 9.23 5.18 18.61
C TYR A 224 10.38 6.17 18.76
N GLU A 225 10.23 7.15 19.66
CA GLU A 225 11.25 8.18 19.88
C GLU A 225 12.37 7.74 20.84
N ASP A 226 12.23 6.57 21.47
CA ASP A 226 13.26 5.97 22.31
C ASP A 226 14.26 5.18 21.46
N ASP A 227 15.46 5.75 21.29
CA ASP A 227 16.51 5.17 20.46
C ASP A 227 16.99 3.81 20.99
N VAL A 228 16.97 3.58 22.31
CA VAL A 228 17.42 2.31 22.91
C VAL A 228 16.44 1.19 22.57
N ILE A 229 15.15 1.47 22.71
CA ILE A 229 14.10 0.52 22.36
C ILE A 229 14.16 0.22 20.85
N MET A 230 14.19 1.27 20.01
CA MET A 230 14.12 1.11 18.56
C MET A 230 15.37 0.47 17.94
N GLN A 231 16.56 0.64 18.52
CA GLN A 231 17.77 -0.06 18.06
C GLN A 231 17.69 -1.58 18.29
N SER A 232 16.96 -2.01 19.30
CA SER A 232 16.78 -3.44 19.63
C SER A 232 15.60 -4.10 18.91
N ALA A 233 14.73 -3.30 18.30
CA ALA A 233 13.50 -3.78 17.68
C ALA A 233 13.74 -4.37 16.27
N ASP A 234 12.93 -5.38 15.92
CA ASP A 234 12.88 -5.91 14.55
C ASP A 234 12.34 -4.82 13.60
N PRO A 235 13.02 -4.49 12.49
CA PRO A 235 12.52 -3.54 11.49
C PRO A 235 11.11 -3.85 10.96
N ALA A 236 10.65 -5.10 11.04
CA ALA A 236 9.29 -5.47 10.64
C ALA A 236 8.20 -4.79 11.50
N VAL A 237 8.49 -4.36 12.74
CA VAL A 237 7.49 -3.78 13.66
C VAL A 237 6.93 -2.45 13.18
N THR A 238 7.65 -1.74 12.31
CA THR A 238 7.21 -0.46 11.74
C THR A 238 6.43 -0.63 10.43
N GLY A 239 5.81 -1.79 10.21
CA GLY A 239 5.31 -2.21 8.90
C GLY A 239 4.30 -1.29 8.22
N PHE A 240 3.53 -0.47 8.97
CA PHE A 240 2.59 0.55 8.48
C PHE A 240 3.03 2.00 8.75
N LEU A 241 4.20 2.20 9.38
CA LEU A 241 4.63 3.52 9.84
C LEU A 241 4.78 4.52 8.71
N THR A 242 5.46 4.14 7.62
CA THR A 242 5.73 5.03 6.49
C THR A 242 4.46 5.45 5.77
N SER A 243 3.49 4.55 5.61
CA SER A 243 2.17 4.92 5.05
C SER A 243 1.42 5.90 5.94
N LEU A 244 1.38 5.68 7.26
CA LEU A 244 0.67 6.55 8.20
C LEU A 244 1.31 7.93 8.29
N VAL A 245 2.65 7.99 8.38
CA VAL A 245 3.39 9.25 8.40
C VAL A 245 3.20 10.02 7.10
N LEU A 246 3.27 9.36 5.94
CA LEU A 246 3.05 10.04 4.67
C LEU A 246 1.61 10.60 4.58
N THR A 247 0.60 9.83 4.98
CA THR A 247 -0.79 10.30 4.99
C THR A 247 -0.97 11.49 5.94
N ASP A 248 -0.43 11.43 7.16
CA ASP A 248 -0.49 12.54 8.12
C ASP A 248 0.20 13.80 7.59
N VAL A 249 1.41 13.66 7.04
CA VAL A 249 2.18 14.78 6.47
C VAL A 249 1.48 15.36 5.24
N ALA A 250 0.91 14.52 4.37
CA ALA A 250 0.17 14.98 3.19
C ALA A 250 -1.06 15.82 3.58
N GLU A 251 -1.88 15.33 4.50
CA GLU A 251 -3.05 16.05 5.01
C GLU A 251 -2.63 17.32 5.76
N SER A 252 -1.56 17.26 6.54
CA SER A 252 -1.01 18.40 7.27
C SER A 252 -0.49 19.51 6.34
N LEU A 253 0.16 19.14 5.22
CA LEU A 253 0.60 20.10 4.20
C LEU A 253 -0.59 20.78 3.50
N LEU A 254 -1.61 20.00 3.10
CA LEU A 254 -2.79 20.52 2.40
C LEU A 254 -3.65 21.39 3.32
N CYS A 255 -3.87 20.95 4.57
CA CYS A 255 -4.69 21.68 5.53
C CYS A 255 -3.91 22.73 6.34
N CYS A 256 -2.61 22.89 6.12
CA CYS A 256 -1.73 23.79 6.87
C CYS A 256 -1.86 23.57 8.39
N GLN A 257 -1.53 22.37 8.84
CA GLN A 257 -1.60 21.95 10.22
C GLN A 257 -0.32 21.22 10.62
N PRO A 258 -0.01 21.05 11.91
CA PRO A 258 1.19 20.33 12.30
C PRO A 258 1.02 18.82 12.13
N PRO A 259 2.01 18.13 11.54
CA PRO A 259 2.09 16.66 11.57
C PRO A 259 2.48 16.13 12.97
N ALA A 260 1.98 14.94 13.32
CA ALA A 260 2.14 14.34 14.65
C ALA A 260 3.55 13.80 14.91
N LEU A 261 4.15 13.15 13.91
CA LEU A 261 5.40 12.41 14.05
C LEU A 261 6.36 12.66 12.88
N ARG A 262 7.59 13.05 13.22
CA ARG A 262 8.69 13.17 12.27
C ARG A 262 9.31 11.80 12.03
N TYR A 263 9.32 11.35 10.78
CA TYR A 263 9.96 10.08 10.44
C TYR A 263 11.46 10.13 10.75
N ARG A 264 11.93 9.16 11.53
CA ARG A 264 13.32 8.89 11.83
C ARG A 264 13.74 7.66 11.04
N LYS A 265 14.77 7.82 10.22
CA LYS A 265 15.31 6.73 9.43
C LYS A 265 15.89 5.66 10.36
N SER A 266 15.49 4.41 10.17
CA SER A 266 16.10 3.28 10.87
C SER A 266 17.57 3.14 10.45
N LEU A 267 18.45 2.84 11.41
CA LEU A 267 19.88 2.62 11.20
C LEU A 267 20.19 1.31 10.45
N THR A 268 19.19 0.46 10.23
CA THR A 268 19.34 -0.81 9.51
C THR A 268 19.35 -0.58 7.99
N ASN A 269 20.26 -1.27 7.27
CA ASN A 269 20.28 -1.38 5.80
C ASN A 269 19.07 -2.17 5.26
N ALA A 270 17.87 -1.65 5.52
CA ALA A 270 16.64 -2.29 5.10
C ALA A 270 16.48 -2.18 3.58
N PRO A 271 15.83 -3.16 2.93
CA PRO A 271 15.38 -3.02 1.55
C PRO A 271 14.48 -1.79 1.40
N ALA A 272 14.19 -1.39 0.15
CA ALA A 272 13.25 -0.30 -0.13
C ALA A 272 11.92 -0.52 0.63
N ASP A 273 11.31 0.57 1.08
CA ASP A 273 10.05 0.52 1.82
C ASP A 273 8.90 0.06 0.90
N ARG A 274 7.95 -0.71 1.45
CA ARG A 274 6.87 -1.32 0.66
C ARG A 274 5.86 -0.31 0.08
N TYR A 275 5.76 0.89 0.66
CA TYR A 275 4.80 1.93 0.27
C TYR A 275 5.49 3.11 -0.40
N VAL A 276 6.58 3.59 0.20
CA VAL A 276 7.31 4.81 -0.23
C VAL A 276 8.69 4.49 -0.82
N GLY A 277 9.01 3.22 -1.03
CA GLY A 277 10.18 2.80 -1.81
C GLY A 277 11.48 3.39 -1.26
N ILE A 278 12.15 4.16 -2.12
CA ILE A 278 13.41 4.84 -1.82
C ILE A 278 13.21 6.28 -1.30
N SER A 279 11.96 6.69 -1.09
CA SER A 279 11.57 8.06 -0.68
C SER A 279 11.50 8.25 0.83
N THR A 280 11.85 7.24 1.65
CA THR A 280 11.78 7.32 3.12
C THR A 280 12.57 8.48 3.70
N GLY A 281 13.76 8.78 3.13
CA GLY A 281 14.59 9.90 3.56
C GLY A 281 13.96 11.27 3.33
N LEU A 282 13.01 11.38 2.40
CA LEU A 282 12.31 12.64 2.12
C LEU A 282 11.17 12.91 3.12
N LEU A 283 10.65 11.89 3.81
CA LEU A 283 9.53 12.06 4.75
C LEU A 283 9.85 13.03 5.88
N GLY A 284 11.09 13.02 6.39
CA GLY A 284 11.53 13.97 7.41
C GLY A 284 11.55 15.41 6.90
N LEU A 285 11.94 15.63 5.64
CA LEU A 285 11.94 16.96 5.02
C LEU A 285 10.52 17.47 4.73
N LEU A 286 9.61 16.58 4.31
CA LEU A 286 8.20 16.91 4.13
C LEU A 286 7.53 17.26 5.47
N TYR A 287 7.90 16.57 6.56
CA TYR A 287 7.47 16.93 7.91
C TYR A 287 7.93 18.35 8.27
N ASP A 288 9.23 18.65 8.10
CA ASP A 288 9.80 19.96 8.44
C ASP A 288 9.14 21.08 7.61
N LEU A 289 8.80 20.79 6.35
CA LEU A 289 8.05 21.69 5.48
C LEU A 289 6.61 21.94 5.95
N ALA A 290 5.92 20.90 6.43
CA ALA A 290 4.57 21.02 6.98
C ALA A 290 4.56 21.87 8.25
N VAL A 291 5.55 21.68 9.14
CA VAL A 291 5.73 22.51 10.34
C VAL A 291 5.96 23.97 9.96
N LEU A 292 6.88 24.25 9.03
CA LEU A 292 7.14 25.63 8.57
C LEU A 292 5.87 26.27 7.97
N SER A 293 5.14 25.53 7.12
CA SER A 293 3.87 26.00 6.54
C SER A 293 2.85 26.36 7.63
N TYR A 294 2.73 25.51 8.65
CA TYR A 294 1.84 25.76 9.79
C TYR A 294 2.28 26.99 10.60
N GLU A 295 3.55 27.13 10.95
CA GLU A 295 4.09 28.29 11.67
C GLU A 295 3.81 29.61 10.91
N MET A 296 4.04 29.62 9.60
CA MET A 296 3.71 30.76 8.74
C MET A 296 2.20 31.04 8.68
N SER A 297 1.37 30.00 8.79
CA SER A 297 -0.09 30.15 8.82
C SER A 297 -0.60 30.82 10.11
N LEU A 298 0.17 30.77 11.20
CA LEU A 298 -0.13 31.42 12.48
C LEU A 298 0.27 32.91 12.48
N ASP A 299 1.42 33.25 11.89
CA ASP A 299 1.94 34.63 11.83
C ASP A 299 1.79 35.26 10.43
N ARG A 300 0.61 35.16 9.81
CA ARG A 300 0.42 35.54 8.40
C ARG A 300 0.82 36.97 8.06
N SER A 301 0.59 37.91 8.98
CA SER A 301 0.93 39.31 8.79
C SER A 301 2.43 39.52 8.60
N ASN A 302 3.25 38.74 9.32
CA ASN A 302 4.70 38.86 9.29
C ASN A 302 5.41 37.65 8.69
N ALA A 303 4.67 36.64 8.21
CA ALA A 303 5.22 35.39 7.71
C ALA A 303 6.33 35.61 6.68
N ARG A 304 6.13 36.61 5.80
CA ARG A 304 7.10 37.03 4.78
C ARG A 304 8.22 37.91 5.29
N ALA A 305 7.96 38.73 6.31
CA ALA A 305 8.94 39.66 6.89
C ALA A 305 9.85 38.98 7.94
N SER A 306 9.42 37.86 8.49
CA SER A 306 10.14 37.09 9.49
C SER A 306 11.43 36.52 8.89
N HIS A 307 12.56 37.05 9.37
CA HIS A 307 13.88 36.54 9.00
C HIS A 307 14.03 35.05 9.35
N ALA A 308 13.46 34.62 10.49
CA ALA A 308 13.51 33.23 10.92
C ALA A 308 12.82 32.28 9.91
N HIS A 309 11.61 32.64 9.43
CA HIS A 309 10.92 31.85 8.42
C HIS A 309 11.69 31.82 7.09
N GLN A 310 12.26 32.96 6.66
CA GLN A 310 13.07 33.01 5.44
C GLN A 310 14.31 32.12 5.54
N THR A 311 15.04 32.17 6.66
CA THR A 311 16.22 31.32 6.90
C THR A 311 15.85 29.84 6.93
N ALA A 312 14.78 29.47 7.63
CA ALA A 312 14.29 28.09 7.69
C ALA A 312 13.91 27.58 6.30
N MET A 313 13.25 28.41 5.50
CA MET A 313 12.82 28.08 4.15
C MET A 313 13.97 27.89 3.17
N LEU A 314 14.98 28.77 3.20
CA LEU A 314 16.19 28.63 2.38
C LEU A 314 16.98 27.37 2.75
N LYS A 315 17.06 27.07 4.06
CA LYS A 315 17.68 25.83 4.54
C LYS A 315 16.93 24.60 4.02
N LEU A 316 15.60 24.57 4.14
CA LEU A 316 14.79 23.45 3.64
C LEU A 316 14.88 23.30 2.12
N GLU A 317 14.80 24.40 1.38
CA GLU A 317 14.99 24.37 -0.08
C GLU A 317 16.35 23.80 -0.47
N SER A 318 17.43 24.24 0.21
CA SER A 318 18.76 23.68 -0.03
C SER A 318 18.80 22.18 0.25
N LEU A 319 18.26 21.72 1.39
CA LEU A 319 18.22 20.31 1.76
C LEU A 319 17.42 19.46 0.76
N VAL A 320 16.23 19.92 0.34
CA VAL A 320 15.41 19.23 -0.66
C VAL A 320 16.07 19.25 -2.05
N SER A 321 16.79 20.33 -2.39
CA SER A 321 17.47 20.48 -3.68
C SER A 321 18.72 19.60 -3.82
N ILE A 322 19.35 19.20 -2.72
CA ILE A 322 20.50 18.28 -2.75
C ILE A 322 20.11 16.86 -2.38
N TRP A 323 18.88 16.63 -1.90
CA TRP A 323 18.42 15.32 -1.48
C TRP A 323 18.36 14.35 -2.67
N GLU A 324 19.01 13.20 -2.52
CA GLU A 324 18.89 12.08 -3.44
C GLU A 324 18.46 10.82 -2.67
N PRO A 325 17.67 9.94 -3.29
CA PRO A 325 17.28 8.70 -2.65
C PRO A 325 18.51 7.80 -2.45
N GLU A 326 18.61 7.21 -1.27
CA GLU A 326 19.62 6.19 -1.02
C GLU A 326 19.24 4.88 -1.71
N MET A 327 20.09 4.41 -2.61
CA MET A 327 19.83 3.22 -3.40
C MET A 327 20.24 1.96 -2.62
N PRO A 328 19.32 1.03 -2.34
CA PRO A 328 19.65 -0.22 -1.67
C PRO A 328 20.67 -1.04 -2.47
N GLN A 329 21.50 -1.83 -1.77
CA GLN A 329 22.41 -2.76 -2.44
C GLN A 329 21.61 -3.77 -3.27
N GLY A 330 22.01 -3.97 -4.53
CA GLY A 330 21.31 -4.89 -5.43
C GLY A 330 19.93 -4.40 -5.90
N PHE A 331 19.61 -3.10 -5.77
CA PHE A 331 18.33 -2.50 -6.18
C PHE A 331 17.84 -2.96 -7.57
N MET A 332 18.72 -2.91 -8.58
CA MET A 332 18.38 -3.30 -9.95
C MET A 332 18.13 -4.81 -10.13
N SER A 333 18.57 -5.64 -9.18
CA SER A 333 18.44 -7.09 -9.22
C SER A 333 17.31 -7.63 -8.34
N GLN A 334 16.91 -6.89 -7.30
CA GLN A 334 15.90 -7.31 -6.33
C GLN A 334 14.48 -6.93 -6.74
N TYR A 335 14.34 -5.86 -7.53
CA TYR A 335 13.04 -5.32 -7.91
C TYR A 335 12.81 -5.45 -9.42
N THR A 336 11.54 -5.54 -9.80
CA THR A 336 11.13 -5.55 -11.19
C THR A 336 11.37 -4.18 -11.85
N PRO A 337 11.53 -4.11 -13.18
CA PRO A 337 11.69 -2.83 -13.89
C PRO A 337 10.52 -1.86 -13.65
N MET A 338 9.31 -2.39 -13.46
CA MET A 338 8.13 -1.61 -13.10
C MET A 338 8.27 -0.98 -11.72
N GLU A 339 8.63 -1.77 -10.70
CA GLU A 339 8.82 -1.28 -9.33
C GLU A 339 9.92 -0.23 -9.26
N ILE A 340 11.04 -0.45 -9.97
CA ILE A 340 12.13 0.51 -10.07
C ILE A 340 11.65 1.83 -10.68
N SER A 341 10.91 1.75 -11.79
CA SER A 341 10.35 2.93 -12.46
C SER A 341 9.37 3.69 -11.54
N HIS A 342 8.54 2.96 -10.81
CA HIS A 342 7.60 3.55 -9.83
C HIS A 342 8.32 4.22 -8.66
N MET A 343 9.36 3.59 -8.10
CA MET A 343 10.14 4.14 -6.99
C MET A 343 10.89 5.41 -7.39
N ILE A 344 11.53 5.42 -8.56
CA ILE A 344 12.22 6.61 -9.09
C ILE A 344 11.21 7.72 -9.38
N CYS A 345 10.09 7.38 -10.02
CA CYS A 345 9.03 8.33 -10.31
C CYS A 345 8.48 8.96 -9.01
N GLN A 346 8.19 8.14 -8.00
CA GLN A 346 7.69 8.59 -6.70
C GLN A 346 8.67 9.54 -6.00
N ALA A 347 9.96 9.18 -5.94
CA ALA A 347 10.99 10.02 -5.32
C ALA A 347 11.09 11.39 -6.00
N GLU A 348 11.10 11.40 -7.34
CA GLU A 348 11.23 12.62 -8.14
C GLU A 348 10.00 13.53 -8.01
N VAL A 349 8.78 12.97 -8.10
CA VAL A 349 7.56 13.80 -7.99
C VAL A 349 7.38 14.35 -6.58
N LEU A 350 7.66 13.58 -5.52
CA LEU A 350 7.56 14.07 -4.14
C LEU A 350 8.59 15.17 -3.87
N ARG A 351 9.83 15.01 -4.36
CA ARG A 351 10.87 16.04 -4.25
C ARG A 351 10.46 17.32 -5.00
N THR A 352 10.00 17.19 -6.24
CA THR A 352 9.53 18.33 -7.04
C THR A 352 8.35 19.03 -6.38
N SER A 353 7.42 18.26 -5.79
CA SER A 353 6.30 18.81 -5.04
C SER A 353 6.72 19.58 -3.79
N ALA A 354 7.74 19.11 -3.05
CA ALA A 354 8.28 19.85 -1.91
C ALA A 354 8.88 21.20 -2.34
N LEU A 355 9.61 21.23 -3.46
CA LEU A 355 10.14 22.48 -4.03
C LEU A 355 9.03 23.42 -4.50
N LEU A 356 7.97 22.88 -5.11
CA LEU A 356 6.81 23.67 -5.54
C LEU A 356 6.04 24.27 -4.35
N ILE A 357 5.90 23.53 -3.24
CA ILE A 357 5.35 24.07 -1.99
C ILE A 357 6.25 25.20 -1.46
N LEU A 358 7.56 24.99 -1.39
CA LEU A 358 8.52 26.01 -0.94
C LEU A 358 8.44 27.28 -1.81
N HIS A 359 8.28 27.12 -3.11
CA HIS A 359 8.01 28.22 -4.04
C HIS A 359 6.72 28.96 -3.66
N HIS A 360 5.63 28.25 -3.41
CA HIS A 360 4.34 28.86 -3.04
C HIS A 360 4.25 29.39 -1.60
N LEU A 361 5.20 29.03 -0.73
CA LEU A 361 5.39 29.71 0.56
C LEU A 361 5.99 31.12 0.37
N ARG A 362 6.72 31.37 -0.72
CA ARG A 362 7.33 32.68 -1.05
C ARG A 362 6.50 33.50 -2.01
N HIS A 363 5.88 32.83 -2.97
CA HIS A 363 5.21 33.43 -4.11
C HIS A 363 3.74 33.01 -4.10
N PRO A 364 2.79 33.95 -4.21
CA PRO A 364 1.38 33.58 -4.23
C PRO A 364 1.07 32.78 -5.51
N PHE A 365 0.04 31.94 -5.46
CA PHE A 365 -0.48 31.23 -6.62
C PHE A 365 -0.90 32.21 -7.72
N ARG A 366 -0.30 32.08 -8.91
CA ARG A 366 -0.56 32.95 -10.06
C ARG A 366 -0.77 32.12 -11.32
N ARG A 367 -1.65 32.60 -12.20
CA ARG A 367 -1.97 31.95 -13.49
C ARG A 367 -0.82 32.02 -14.51
N GLN A 368 0.18 32.85 -14.25
CA GLN A 368 1.36 33.05 -15.09
C GLN A 368 2.58 32.98 -14.19
N ASP A 369 2.87 31.76 -13.75
CA ASP A 369 4.04 31.46 -12.94
C ASP A 369 4.84 30.39 -13.65
N PRO A 370 5.81 30.78 -14.51
CA PRO A 370 6.50 29.83 -15.36
C PRO A 370 7.29 28.79 -14.56
N VAL A 371 7.72 29.13 -13.34
CA VAL A 371 8.45 28.21 -12.46
C VAL A 371 7.48 27.16 -11.90
N ALA A 372 6.36 27.60 -11.32
CA ALA A 372 5.34 26.70 -10.78
C ALA A 372 4.70 25.83 -11.88
N GLU A 373 4.45 26.38 -13.07
CA GLU A 373 3.93 25.66 -14.22
C GLU A 373 4.91 24.61 -14.76
N ALA A 374 6.20 24.92 -14.80
CA ALA A 374 7.22 23.96 -15.20
C ALA A 374 7.31 22.78 -14.23
N MET A 375 7.35 23.05 -12.92
CA MET A 375 7.38 22.00 -11.88
C MET A 375 6.10 21.15 -11.90
N SER A 376 4.92 21.78 -12.01
CA SER A 376 3.64 21.08 -12.09
C SER A 376 3.53 20.23 -13.35
N SER A 377 3.98 20.75 -14.49
CA SER A 377 4.05 20.00 -15.75
C SER A 377 5.00 18.82 -15.66
N GLN A 378 6.18 18.99 -15.03
CA GLN A 378 7.15 17.92 -14.81
C GLN A 378 6.52 16.78 -14.00
N ILE A 379 5.86 17.08 -12.89
CA ILE A 379 5.15 16.08 -12.07
C ILE A 379 4.13 15.32 -12.92
N LEU A 380 3.21 16.02 -13.60
CA LEU A 380 2.13 15.40 -14.36
C LEU A 380 2.65 14.58 -15.55
N ASN A 381 3.69 15.06 -16.24
CA ASN A 381 4.31 14.37 -17.36
C ASN A 381 5.04 13.11 -16.92
N LEU A 382 5.78 13.17 -15.81
CA LEU A 382 6.49 12.02 -15.26
C LEU A 382 5.50 10.94 -14.81
N LEU A 383 4.42 11.31 -14.12
CA LEU A 383 3.34 10.37 -13.75
C LEU A 383 2.68 9.75 -14.98
N THR A 384 2.34 10.56 -15.99
CA THR A 384 1.71 10.09 -17.23
C THR A 384 2.62 9.14 -18.01
N THR A 385 3.91 9.47 -18.11
CA THR A 385 4.91 8.68 -18.83
C THR A 385 5.18 7.36 -18.11
N THR A 386 5.37 7.39 -16.79
CA THR A 386 5.54 6.18 -15.98
C THR A 386 4.32 5.27 -16.06
N LYS A 387 3.10 5.83 -15.98
CA LYS A 387 1.86 5.07 -16.16
C LYS A 387 1.80 4.41 -17.54
N SER A 388 2.15 5.15 -18.59
CA SER A 388 2.11 4.65 -19.96
C SER A 388 3.14 3.54 -20.19
N ALA A 389 4.34 3.67 -19.62
CA ALA A 389 5.42 2.70 -19.75
C ALA A 389 5.19 1.42 -18.94
N THR A 390 4.56 1.54 -17.76
CA THR A 390 4.38 0.41 -16.83
C THR A 390 2.96 -0.17 -16.83
N HIS A 391 2.02 0.48 -17.52
CA HIS A 391 0.59 0.19 -17.50
C HIS A 391 -0.06 0.26 -16.11
N SER A 392 0.60 0.89 -15.13
CA SER A 392 0.11 1.03 -13.76
C SER A 392 0.54 2.39 -13.18
N VAL A 393 -0.28 2.92 -12.27
CA VAL A 393 0.01 4.19 -11.58
C VAL A 393 0.94 3.92 -10.38
N PRO A 394 2.04 4.69 -10.21
CA PRO A 394 2.86 4.62 -8.99
C PRO A 394 2.04 4.85 -7.72
N ARG A 395 2.33 4.12 -6.64
CA ARG A 395 1.63 4.27 -5.35
C ARG A 395 2.14 5.47 -4.55
N CYS A 396 1.34 5.95 -3.61
CA CYS A 396 1.68 7.03 -2.67
C CYS A 396 2.12 8.35 -3.35
N ILE A 397 1.47 8.71 -4.45
CA ILE A 397 1.74 9.96 -5.21
C ILE A 397 0.59 10.97 -5.16
N ASP A 398 -0.50 10.66 -4.45
CA ASP A 398 -1.71 11.51 -4.40
C ASP A 398 -1.42 12.93 -3.89
N LEU A 399 -0.51 13.09 -2.92
CA LEU A 399 -0.03 14.40 -2.48
C LEU A 399 0.61 15.19 -3.64
N ALA A 400 1.55 14.57 -4.34
CA ALA A 400 2.26 15.22 -5.45
C ALA A 400 1.32 15.58 -6.60
N LEU A 401 0.37 14.69 -6.89
CA LEU A 401 -0.68 14.92 -7.88
C LEU A 401 -1.60 16.08 -7.48
N ALA A 402 -2.06 16.12 -6.23
CA ALA A 402 -2.88 17.22 -5.72
C ALA A 402 -2.16 18.57 -5.83
N ILE A 403 -0.89 18.62 -5.40
CA ILE A 403 -0.04 19.83 -5.50
C ILE A 403 0.06 20.31 -6.95
N ALA A 404 0.38 19.41 -7.89
CA ALA A 404 0.49 19.79 -9.30
C ALA A 404 -0.86 20.22 -9.91
N CYS A 405 -1.96 19.60 -9.50
CA CYS A 405 -3.30 19.96 -9.98
C CYS A 405 -3.80 21.31 -9.44
N LEU A 406 -3.34 21.76 -8.27
CA LEU A 406 -3.70 23.09 -7.73
C LEU A 406 -3.27 24.22 -8.67
N GLN A 407 -2.10 24.10 -9.33
CA GLN A 407 -1.62 25.08 -10.31
C GLN A 407 -2.55 25.23 -11.52
N TYR A 408 -3.33 24.19 -11.82
CA TYR A 408 -4.29 24.15 -12.94
C TYR A 408 -5.75 24.18 -12.47
N ALA A 409 -6.00 24.54 -11.20
CA ALA A 409 -7.35 24.58 -10.66
C ALA A 409 -8.28 25.45 -11.53
N GLY A 410 -9.52 24.98 -11.73
CA GLY A 410 -10.48 25.60 -12.65
C GLY A 410 -10.33 25.19 -14.12
N GLN A 411 -9.26 24.49 -14.49
CA GLN A 411 -9.14 23.88 -15.83
C GLN A 411 -9.67 22.43 -15.80
N PRO A 412 -10.41 21.97 -16.83
CA PRO A 412 -10.87 20.58 -16.91
C PRO A 412 -9.73 19.56 -16.76
N ARG A 413 -8.55 19.92 -17.30
CA ARG A 413 -7.33 19.12 -17.22
C ARG A 413 -6.95 18.70 -15.80
N ALA A 414 -7.18 19.53 -14.78
CA ALA A 414 -6.81 19.20 -13.40
C ALA A 414 -7.66 18.06 -12.83
N ALA A 415 -8.98 18.13 -13.02
CA ALA A 415 -9.91 17.07 -12.61
C ALA A 415 -9.68 15.78 -13.40
N ASP A 416 -9.49 15.88 -14.72
CA ASP A 416 -9.19 14.72 -15.58
C ASP A 416 -7.90 14.02 -15.15
N LYS A 417 -6.85 14.80 -14.82
CA LYS A 417 -5.58 14.24 -14.35
C LYS A 417 -5.71 13.61 -12.97
N MET A 418 -6.48 14.20 -12.06
CA MET A 418 -6.76 13.61 -10.75
C MET A 418 -7.44 12.24 -10.90
N ALA A 419 -8.53 12.16 -11.68
CA ALA A 419 -9.24 10.91 -11.92
C ALA A 419 -8.37 9.85 -12.63
N GLN A 420 -7.52 10.27 -13.57
CA GLN A 420 -6.68 9.36 -14.34
C GLN A 420 -5.46 8.85 -13.56
N LEU A 421 -4.85 9.69 -12.72
CA LEU A 421 -3.53 9.44 -12.15
C LEU A 421 -3.54 9.20 -10.64
N SER A 422 -4.66 9.33 -9.93
CA SER A 422 -4.72 9.04 -8.50
C SER A 422 -4.83 7.53 -8.23
N PRO A 423 -3.87 6.91 -7.51
CA PRO A 423 -3.96 5.53 -7.05
C PRO A 423 -5.19 5.24 -6.21
N ILE A 424 -5.55 6.17 -5.31
CA ILE A 424 -6.65 5.99 -4.34
C ILE A 424 -7.99 6.17 -5.04
N SER A 425 -8.12 7.19 -5.91
CA SER A 425 -9.34 7.41 -6.70
C SER A 425 -9.68 6.22 -7.60
N GLY A 426 -8.69 5.43 -8.02
CA GLY A 426 -8.92 4.20 -8.79
C GLY A 426 -9.73 3.13 -8.04
N TYR A 427 -9.90 3.26 -6.72
CA TYR A 427 -10.73 2.36 -5.93
C TYR A 427 -11.60 3.09 -4.88
N SER A 428 -11.69 4.42 -4.91
CA SER A 428 -12.55 5.20 -4.01
C SER A 428 -13.11 6.42 -4.74
N ASP A 429 -14.39 6.34 -5.10
CA ASP A 429 -15.12 7.46 -5.68
C ASP A 429 -15.21 8.62 -4.69
N ILE A 430 -15.35 8.32 -3.40
CA ILE A 430 -15.45 9.33 -2.35
C ILE A 430 -14.14 10.13 -2.22
N PHE A 431 -12.98 9.46 -2.32
CA PHE A 431 -11.70 10.16 -2.34
C PHE A 431 -11.57 11.09 -3.56
N LEU A 432 -12.06 10.64 -4.73
CA LEU A 432 -12.07 11.45 -5.94
C LEU A 432 -12.99 12.66 -5.81
N GLU A 433 -14.19 12.48 -5.24
CA GLU A 433 -15.15 13.55 -4.96
C GLU A 433 -14.53 14.59 -4.01
N ARG A 434 -13.91 14.15 -2.91
CA ARG A 434 -13.20 15.03 -1.98
C ARG A 434 -12.08 15.81 -2.66
N SER A 435 -11.24 15.12 -3.44
CA SER A 435 -10.13 15.75 -4.17
C SER A 435 -10.62 16.78 -5.19
N THR A 436 -11.72 16.50 -5.86
CA THR A 436 -12.37 17.41 -6.81
C THR A 436 -12.99 18.62 -6.10
N ALA A 437 -13.64 18.40 -4.96
CA ALA A 437 -14.19 19.47 -4.13
C ALA A 437 -13.10 20.41 -3.60
N MET A 438 -11.93 19.86 -3.22
CA MET A 438 -10.76 20.65 -2.81
C MET A 438 -10.26 21.56 -3.95
N LEU A 439 -10.11 21.02 -5.16
CA LEU A 439 -9.72 21.83 -6.34
C LEU A 439 -10.77 22.90 -6.68
N ALA A 440 -12.06 22.58 -6.53
CA ALA A 440 -13.14 23.53 -6.75
C ALA A 440 -13.14 24.65 -5.71
N ALA A 441 -12.96 24.33 -4.42
CA ALA A 441 -12.85 25.31 -3.34
C ALA A 441 -11.66 26.25 -3.55
N PHE A 442 -10.51 25.70 -3.97
CA PHE A 442 -9.35 26.52 -4.36
C PHE A 442 -9.68 27.49 -5.49
N ASN A 443 -10.26 26.98 -6.58
CA ASN A 443 -10.61 27.80 -7.73
C ASN A 443 -11.63 28.91 -7.39
N GLN A 444 -12.55 28.64 -6.47
CA GLN A 444 -13.51 29.65 -5.98
C GLN A 444 -12.81 30.76 -5.16
N ALA A 445 -11.83 30.41 -4.33
CA ALA A 445 -11.04 31.38 -3.59
C ALA A 445 -10.08 32.18 -4.49
N TRP A 446 -9.62 31.56 -5.58
CA TRP A 446 -8.67 32.13 -6.53
C TRP A 446 -9.32 33.15 -7.48
N GLY A 447 -9.54 34.36 -6.96
CA GLY A 447 -10.01 35.54 -7.71
C GLY A 447 -8.87 36.32 -8.40
N PRO A 448 -9.20 37.29 -9.29
CA PRO A 448 -8.21 38.06 -10.07
C PRO A 448 -7.20 38.86 -9.23
N SER A 449 -7.55 39.18 -7.98
CA SER A 449 -6.74 39.98 -7.05
C SER A 449 -6.35 39.22 -5.78
N SER A 450 -6.64 37.91 -5.69
CA SER A 450 -6.36 37.12 -4.49
C SER A 450 -4.89 36.73 -4.45
N GLU A 451 -4.14 37.26 -3.47
CA GLU A 451 -2.81 36.74 -3.14
C GLU A 451 -2.95 35.56 -2.18
N ILE A 452 -3.08 34.36 -2.74
CA ILE A 452 -3.14 33.12 -1.95
C ILE A 452 -1.74 32.54 -1.92
N TYR A 453 -1.18 32.31 -0.73
CA TYR A 453 0.06 31.58 -0.53
C TYR A 453 -0.23 30.14 -0.09
N TRP A 454 0.79 29.29 -0.07
CA TRP A 454 0.62 27.91 0.37
C TRP A 454 0.04 27.82 1.81
N TYR A 455 0.52 28.64 2.74
CA TYR A 455 0.06 28.64 4.13
C TYR A 455 -1.38 29.19 4.31
N ASP A 456 -2.04 29.65 3.24
CA ASP A 456 -3.44 30.07 3.27
C ASP A 456 -4.42 28.92 2.98
N LEU A 457 -3.96 27.81 2.40
CA LEU A 457 -4.79 26.69 1.94
C LEU A 457 -5.67 26.08 3.05
N GLY A 458 -5.16 26.04 4.30
CA GLY A 458 -5.92 25.54 5.44
C GLY A 458 -7.23 26.26 5.76
N ARG A 459 -7.44 27.48 5.23
CA ARG A 459 -8.72 28.21 5.35
C ARG A 459 -9.65 28.02 4.16
N ILE A 460 -9.11 27.53 3.05
CA ILE A 460 -9.82 27.36 1.79
C ILE A 460 -10.37 25.95 1.69
N PHE A 461 -9.59 24.96 2.08
CA PHE A 461 -10.01 23.58 1.99
C PHE A 461 -11.03 23.26 3.07
N PRO A 462 -12.14 22.59 2.71
CA PRO A 462 -13.08 22.11 3.70
C PRO A 462 -12.35 21.14 4.62
N LEU A 463 -12.42 21.39 5.93
CA LEU A 463 -12.02 20.36 6.88
C LEU A 463 -12.91 19.13 6.63
N PRO A 464 -12.35 17.92 6.63
CA PRO A 464 -13.15 16.71 6.57
C PRO A 464 -14.16 16.77 7.73
N GLN A 465 -15.45 16.77 7.40
CA GLN A 465 -16.55 16.75 8.37
C GLN A 465 -16.69 15.37 9.01
#